data_AF-A0A9E3TVL1-F1
#
_entry.id   AF-A0A9E3TVL1-F1
#
_cell.length_a   1.000
_cell.length_b   1.000
_cell.length_c   1.000
_cell.angle_alpha   90.00
_cell.angle_beta   90.00
_cell.angle_gamma   90.00
#
_symmetry.space_group_name_H-M   'P 1'
#
loop_
_entity.id
_entity.type
_entity.pdbx_description
1 polymer ?
#
loop_
_entity_poly.entity_id
_entity_poly.type
_entity_poly.pdbx_seq_one_letter_code
_entity_poly.pdbx_strand_id
1 'polypeptide(L)'
;MSMPHNFSDDPNSFGGSQGKSSNTKAILVAIVIVCSMMMLICGGVIFGVVMSVRKQFEVIQQQLDEEMGDQQSEVAANRSAYDEYTGFVEEGRYNEALESLNSALETDPENAFLHNNKAWLLATCPDDALRDGAGAIEHGTKACDLTNWRNFAYVDTVAAAYAEAGDFESAVKWQEEAIDLGDSYYAQDLRRRLRLYKANKPYREGAPPFTKTIEEDVAAQQPHRETETSSAPANESEESSSSHQPSNE
;
A
#
# COMPACT_ATOMS: atom_id res chain seq x y z
N MET A 1 -56.12 68.64 99.18
CA MET A 1 -55.66 69.88 98.50
C MET A 1 -55.01 69.48 97.20
N SER A 2 -55.64 69.88 96.08
CA SER A 2 -55.10 70.37 94.80
C SER A 2 -53.56 70.30 94.63
N MET A 3 -52.94 69.90 93.51
CA MET A 3 -53.28 69.87 92.08
C MET A 3 -52.18 69.06 91.30
N PRO A 4 -52.35 68.80 89.98
CA PRO A 4 -51.60 67.85 89.14
C PRO A 4 -50.63 68.50 88.11
N HIS A 5 -49.88 67.68 87.34
CA HIS A 5 -49.30 67.88 85.97
C HIS A 5 -48.11 66.90 85.77
N ASN A 6 -47.72 66.34 84.61
CA ASN A 6 -48.15 66.34 83.22
C ASN A 6 -47.45 65.16 82.47
N PHE A 7 -48.06 64.72 81.37
CA PHE A 7 -47.56 64.01 80.17
C PHE A 7 -46.04 63.82 79.96
N SER A 8 -45.62 62.64 79.45
CA SER A 8 -45.32 62.40 78.01
C SER A 8 -44.70 61.03 77.73
N ASP A 9 -45.18 60.39 76.65
CA ASP A 9 -44.72 59.13 76.05
C ASP A 9 -43.25 59.18 75.58
N ASP A 10 -42.49 58.10 75.82
CA ASP A 10 -41.15 57.87 75.26
C ASP A 10 -41.21 56.78 74.17
N PRO A 11 -40.95 57.11 72.89
CA PRO A 11 -40.71 56.14 71.85
C PRO A 11 -39.22 56.13 71.48
N ASN A 12 -38.49 55.07 71.84
CA ASN A 12 -37.50 54.43 70.95
C ASN A 12 -36.69 53.33 71.64
N SER A 13 -37.11 52.09 71.34
CA SER A 13 -36.24 50.93 71.21
C SER A 13 -35.16 51.20 70.15
N PHE A 14 -33.87 50.97 70.47
CA PHE A 14 -32.87 50.21 69.68
C PHE A 14 -31.45 50.41 70.25
N GLY A 15 -31.04 49.51 71.16
CA GLY A 15 -29.65 49.41 71.63
C GLY A 15 -28.86 48.41 70.77
N GLY A 16 -28.30 48.87 69.65
CA GLY A 16 -27.49 48.07 68.74
C GLY A 16 -26.01 47.95 69.18
N SER A 17 -25.52 46.72 69.19
CA SER A 17 -24.11 46.30 69.37
C SER A 17 -23.14 47.02 68.41
N GLN A 18 -22.55 48.14 68.85
CA GLN A 18 -21.46 48.86 68.18
C GLN A 18 -20.10 48.39 68.76
N GLY A 19 -19.52 47.33 68.20
CA GLY A 19 -18.19 46.84 68.64
C GLY A 19 -17.54 45.72 67.82
N LYS A 20 -18.32 44.95 67.03
CA LYS A 20 -17.78 43.87 66.16
C LYS A 20 -17.52 44.30 64.70
N SER A 21 -18.05 45.44 64.26
CA SER A 21 -18.08 45.85 62.83
C SER A 21 -16.72 46.22 62.23
N SER A 22 -15.83 46.89 63.00
CA SER A 22 -14.57 47.42 62.45
C SER A 22 -13.55 46.32 62.16
N ASN A 23 -13.37 45.37 63.07
CA ASN A 23 -12.43 44.27 62.91
C ASN A 23 -12.87 43.27 61.82
N THR A 24 -14.18 43.01 61.68
CA THR A 24 -14.70 42.12 60.64
C THR A 24 -14.49 42.69 59.23
N LYS A 25 -14.64 44.01 59.04
CA LYS A 25 -14.36 44.67 57.76
C LYS A 25 -12.86 44.64 57.42
N ALA A 26 -11.99 44.86 58.40
CA ALA A 26 -10.54 44.78 58.20
C ALA A 26 -10.08 43.36 57.82
N ILE A 27 -10.64 42.33 58.46
CA ILE A 27 -10.33 40.92 58.15
C ILE A 27 -10.80 40.54 56.72
N LEU A 28 -11.99 40.98 56.31
CA LEU A 28 -12.50 40.75 54.95
C LEU A 28 -11.62 41.40 53.88
N VAL A 29 -11.15 42.63 54.10
CA VAL A 29 -10.23 43.31 53.17
C VAL A 29 -8.89 42.58 53.09
N ALA A 30 -8.35 42.12 54.22
CA ALA A 30 -7.09 41.36 54.24
C ALA A 30 -7.21 40.02 53.47
N ILE A 31 -8.33 39.29 53.63
CA ILE A 31 -8.57 38.04 52.89
C ILE A 31 -8.68 38.31 51.38
N VAL A 32 -9.39 39.37 50.96
CA VAL A 32 -9.51 39.72 49.54
C VAL A 32 -8.16 40.07 48.93
N ILE A 33 -7.31 40.81 49.63
CA ILE A 33 -5.95 41.15 49.17
C ILE A 33 -5.09 39.89 49.06
N VAL A 34 -5.10 39.03 50.09
CA VAL A 34 -4.32 37.79 50.08
C VAL A 34 -4.80 36.86 48.97
N CYS A 35 -6.11 36.68 48.78
CA CYS A 35 -6.66 35.91 47.66
C CYS A 35 -6.30 36.51 46.30
N SER A 36 -6.30 37.84 46.17
CA SER A 36 -5.91 38.53 44.93
C SER A 36 -4.43 38.36 44.62
N MET A 37 -3.56 38.49 45.62
CA MET A 37 -2.11 38.23 45.49
C MET A 37 -1.82 36.76 45.19
N MET A 38 -2.54 35.84 45.82
CA MET A 38 -2.40 34.40 45.57
C MET A 38 -2.88 34.03 44.16
N MET A 39 -3.95 34.66 43.64
CA MET A 39 -4.39 34.50 42.25
C MET A 39 -3.37 35.06 41.24
N LEU A 40 -2.72 36.19 41.55
CA LEU A 40 -1.64 36.75 40.71
C LEU A 40 -0.40 35.85 40.69
N ILE A 41 -0.02 35.28 41.85
CA ILE A 41 1.11 34.35 41.96
C ILE A 41 0.80 33.02 41.27
N CYS A 42 -0.39 32.45 41.48
CA CYS A 42 -0.85 31.25 40.79
C CYS A 42 -0.96 31.47 39.28
N GLY A 43 -1.42 32.65 38.84
CA GLY A 43 -1.45 33.04 37.44
C GLY A 43 -0.06 33.05 36.80
N GLY A 44 0.97 33.53 37.51
CA GLY A 44 2.36 33.50 37.05
C GLY A 44 2.95 32.09 36.93
N VAL A 45 2.65 31.20 37.89
CA VAL A 45 3.10 29.80 37.85
C VAL A 45 2.40 29.04 36.72
N ILE A 46 1.09 29.22 36.58
CA ILE A 46 0.31 28.62 35.48
C ILE A 46 0.80 29.16 34.13
N PHE A 47 1.04 30.46 34.01
CA PHE A 47 1.58 31.07 32.80
C PHE A 47 2.97 30.53 32.45
N GLY A 48 3.84 30.34 33.45
CA GLY A 48 5.16 29.72 33.26
C GLY A 48 5.08 28.27 32.79
N VAL A 49 4.18 27.47 33.38
CA VAL A 49 3.94 26.08 32.95
C VAL A 49 3.34 26.03 31.54
N VAL A 50 2.36 26.89 31.22
CA VAL A 50 1.76 26.99 29.88
C VAL A 50 2.80 27.43 28.84
N MET A 51 3.64 28.41 29.16
CA MET A 51 4.73 28.84 28.26
C MET A 51 5.80 27.76 28.10
N SER A 52 6.09 26.99 29.14
CA SER A 52 7.01 25.85 29.08
C SER A 52 6.47 24.72 28.20
N VAL A 53 5.19 24.38 28.34
CA VAL A 53 4.52 23.38 27.49
C VAL A 53 4.40 23.89 26.05
N ARG A 54 4.09 25.17 25.85
CA ARG A 54 4.05 25.80 24.51
C ARG A 54 5.41 25.74 23.82
N LYS A 55 6.49 26.03 24.54
CA LYS A 55 7.85 25.92 24.01
C LYS A 55 8.22 24.47 23.65
N GLN A 56 7.84 23.50 24.48
CA GLN A 56 8.05 22.08 24.17
C GLN A 56 7.24 21.66 22.95
N PHE A 57 5.98 22.10 22.85
CA PHE A 57 5.12 21.87 21.70
C PHE A 57 5.70 22.50 20.42
N GLU A 58 6.22 23.73 20.47
CA GLU A 58 6.87 24.39 19.34
C GLU A 58 8.10 23.64 18.83
N VAL A 59 8.95 23.13 19.75
CA VAL A 59 10.11 22.31 19.35
C VAL A 59 9.65 20.98 18.71
N ILE A 60 8.63 20.33 19.27
CA ILE A 60 8.07 19.09 18.72
C ILE A 60 7.44 19.34 17.35
N GLN A 61 6.68 20.44 17.19
CA GLN A 61 6.11 20.82 15.90
C GLN A 61 7.20 21.14 14.88
N GLN A 62 8.25 21.86 15.27
CA GLN A 62 9.37 22.15 14.39
C GLN A 62 10.09 20.89 13.92
N GLN A 63 10.31 19.91 14.81
CA GLN A 63 10.92 18.63 14.45
C GLN A 63 10.02 17.82 13.52
N LEU A 64 8.70 17.81 13.78
CA LEU A 64 7.73 17.13 12.91
C LEU A 64 7.66 17.78 11.52
N ASP A 65 7.71 19.12 11.44
CA ASP A 65 7.66 19.85 10.17
C ASP A 65 8.95 19.65 9.35
N GLU A 66 10.10 19.52 10.00
CA GLU A 66 11.38 19.20 9.34
C GLU A 66 11.38 17.77 8.80
N GLU A 67 10.96 16.79 9.61
CA GLU A 67 10.89 15.38 9.22
C GLU A 67 9.83 15.12 8.13
N MET A 68 8.66 15.76 8.21
CA MET A 68 7.66 15.68 7.14
C MET A 68 8.07 16.49 5.89
N GLY A 69 8.81 17.59 6.05
CA GLY A 69 9.30 18.40 4.94
C GLY A 69 10.26 17.62 4.04
N ASP A 70 11.18 16.89 4.65
CA ASP A 70 12.15 16.04 3.94
C ASP A 70 11.43 14.90 3.21
N GLN A 71 10.53 14.17 3.89
CA GLN A 71 9.73 13.11 3.27
C GLN A 71 8.83 13.61 2.13
N GLN A 72 8.22 14.79 2.28
CA GLN A 72 7.35 15.36 1.25
C GLN A 72 8.15 15.79 0.01
N SER A 73 9.38 16.28 0.20
CA SER A 73 10.28 16.66 -0.89
C SER A 73 10.77 15.44 -1.69
N GLU A 74 11.10 14.35 -1.00
CA GLU A 74 11.52 13.07 -1.57
C GLU A 74 10.36 12.43 -2.35
N VAL A 75 9.15 12.41 -1.77
CA VAL A 75 7.94 11.91 -2.46
C VAL A 75 7.57 12.74 -3.70
N ALA A 76 7.77 14.06 -3.67
CA ALA A 76 7.50 14.93 -4.81
C ALA A 76 8.48 14.73 -5.97
N ALA A 77 9.79 14.58 -5.66
CA ALA A 77 10.81 14.28 -6.66
C ALA A 77 10.57 12.89 -7.30
N ASN A 78 10.25 11.89 -6.47
CA ASN A 78 9.93 10.54 -6.91
C ASN A 78 8.67 10.49 -7.80
N ARG A 79 7.68 11.35 -7.52
CA ARG A 79 6.50 11.51 -8.37
C ARG A 79 6.83 12.12 -9.73
N SER A 80 7.68 13.14 -9.77
CA SER A 80 8.10 13.78 -11.02
C SER A 80 8.83 12.80 -11.94
N ALA A 81 9.78 12.04 -11.41
CA ALA A 81 10.51 11.03 -12.18
C ALA A 81 9.60 9.91 -12.70
N TYR A 82 8.58 9.53 -11.93
CA TYR A 82 7.60 8.54 -12.37
C TYR A 82 6.72 9.06 -13.52
N ASP A 83 6.25 10.29 -13.42
CA ASP A 83 5.40 10.91 -14.45
C ASP A 83 6.18 11.05 -15.77
N GLU A 84 7.47 11.37 -15.71
CA GLU A 84 8.37 11.39 -16.88
C GLU A 84 8.60 9.98 -17.46
N TYR A 85 8.98 9.02 -16.62
CA TYR A 85 9.17 7.62 -17.02
C TYR A 85 7.94 7.06 -17.73
N THR A 86 6.76 7.24 -17.15
CA THR A 86 5.50 6.73 -17.71
C THR A 86 5.16 7.42 -19.03
N GLY A 87 5.32 8.74 -19.11
CA GLY A 87 5.11 9.49 -20.36
C GLY A 87 6.02 9.00 -21.49
N PHE A 88 7.31 8.80 -21.22
CA PHE A 88 8.24 8.29 -22.22
C PHE A 88 7.92 6.85 -22.64
N VAL A 89 7.52 5.96 -21.71
CA VAL A 89 7.11 4.58 -22.04
C VAL A 89 5.86 4.57 -22.93
N GLU A 90 4.87 5.41 -22.67
CA GLU A 90 3.67 5.54 -23.50
C GLU A 90 3.97 6.04 -24.92
N GLU A 91 4.96 6.93 -25.06
CA GLU A 91 5.45 7.41 -26.35
C GLU A 91 6.39 6.42 -27.06
N GLY A 92 6.75 5.30 -26.42
CA GLY A 92 7.73 4.31 -26.92
C GLY A 92 9.18 4.79 -26.88
N ARG A 93 9.46 5.85 -26.12
CA ARG A 93 10.76 6.52 -25.97
C ARG A 93 11.54 5.92 -24.80
N TYR A 94 11.84 4.64 -24.92
CA TYR A 94 12.38 3.84 -23.81
C TYR A 94 13.79 4.27 -23.36
N ASN A 95 14.61 4.85 -24.24
CA ASN A 95 15.93 5.38 -23.86
C ASN A 95 15.77 6.57 -22.92
N GLU A 96 14.91 7.54 -23.26
CA GLU A 96 14.62 8.68 -22.39
C GLU A 96 13.97 8.24 -21.07
N ALA A 97 13.12 7.21 -21.09
CA ALA A 97 12.58 6.62 -19.87
C ALA A 97 13.69 6.08 -18.95
N LEU A 98 14.68 5.38 -19.51
CA LEU A 98 15.83 4.86 -18.76
C LEU A 98 16.72 5.99 -18.22
N GLU A 99 16.96 7.04 -19.01
CA GLU A 99 17.73 8.22 -18.58
C GLU A 99 17.05 8.98 -17.43
N SER A 100 15.73 9.14 -17.48
CA SER A 100 14.96 9.77 -16.39
C SER A 100 15.07 8.94 -15.11
N LEU A 101 14.93 7.61 -15.19
CA LEU A 101 15.12 6.71 -14.04
C LEU A 101 16.55 6.76 -13.48
N ASN A 102 17.58 6.82 -14.34
CA ASN A 102 18.96 6.94 -13.90
C ASN A 102 19.19 8.25 -13.14
N SER A 103 18.72 9.37 -13.68
CA SER A 103 18.85 10.69 -13.05
C SER A 103 18.11 10.76 -11.70
N ALA A 104 16.95 10.12 -11.61
CA ALA A 104 16.20 10.02 -10.36
C ALA A 104 16.93 9.19 -9.31
N LEU A 105 17.54 8.07 -9.70
CA LEU A 105 18.35 7.22 -8.81
C LEU A 105 19.66 7.88 -8.36
N GLU A 106 20.20 8.86 -9.12
CA GLU A 106 21.32 9.68 -8.63
C GLU A 106 20.91 10.57 -7.45
N THR A 107 19.64 10.97 -7.40
CA THR A 107 19.09 11.83 -6.34
C THR A 107 18.61 11.00 -5.14
N ASP A 108 17.98 9.85 -5.39
CA ASP A 108 17.48 8.94 -4.36
C ASP A 108 17.92 7.48 -4.65
N PRO A 109 19.16 7.11 -4.24
CA PRO A 109 19.73 5.79 -4.55
C PRO A 109 19.11 4.61 -3.80
N GLU A 110 18.32 4.86 -2.75
CA GLU A 110 17.68 3.80 -1.94
C GLU A 110 16.18 3.70 -2.24
N ASN A 111 15.74 4.25 -3.38
CA ASN A 111 14.36 4.22 -3.79
C ASN A 111 13.95 2.87 -4.39
N ALA A 112 13.21 2.06 -3.62
CA ALA A 112 12.76 0.75 -4.08
C ALA A 112 11.91 0.80 -5.36
N PHE A 113 11.11 1.85 -5.52
CA PHE A 113 10.21 2.01 -6.65
C PHE A 113 10.94 2.35 -7.95
N LEU A 114 11.91 3.28 -7.91
CA LEU A 114 12.75 3.61 -9.07
C LEU A 114 13.60 2.41 -9.50
N HIS A 115 14.18 1.69 -8.52
CA HIS A 115 14.88 0.44 -8.77
C HIS A 115 13.99 -0.59 -9.47
N ASN A 116 12.75 -0.77 -9.00
CA ASN A 116 11.80 -1.68 -9.63
C ASN A 116 11.46 -1.28 -11.08
N ASN A 117 11.15 0.00 -11.34
CA ASN A 117 10.77 0.43 -12.69
C ASN A 117 11.93 0.31 -13.67
N LYS A 118 13.16 0.60 -13.23
CA LYS A 118 14.35 0.38 -14.04
C LYS A 118 14.55 -1.10 -14.36
N ALA A 119 14.43 -1.97 -13.35
CA ALA A 119 14.51 -3.42 -13.55
C ALA A 119 13.45 -3.94 -14.52
N TRP A 120 12.22 -3.48 -14.37
CA TRP A 120 11.10 -3.84 -15.23
C TRP A 120 11.33 -3.44 -16.69
N LEU A 121 11.81 -2.22 -16.92
CA LEU A 121 12.18 -1.73 -18.25
C LEU A 121 13.29 -2.59 -18.85
N LEU A 122 14.40 -2.79 -18.14
CA LEU A 122 15.53 -3.59 -18.62
C LEU A 122 15.17 -5.07 -18.89
N ALA A 123 14.17 -5.63 -18.19
CA ALA A 123 13.72 -7.00 -18.41
C ALA A 123 12.72 -7.14 -19.56
N THR A 124 11.79 -6.19 -19.72
CA THR A 124 10.59 -6.40 -20.52
C THR A 124 10.45 -5.46 -21.72
N CYS A 125 11.38 -4.51 -21.89
CA CYS A 125 11.33 -3.52 -22.97
C CYS A 125 11.13 -4.19 -24.34
N PRO A 126 10.19 -3.67 -25.17
CA PRO A 126 10.03 -4.12 -26.54
C PRO A 126 11.27 -3.88 -27.41
N ASP A 127 12.08 -2.88 -27.08
CA ASP A 127 13.34 -2.60 -27.75
C ASP A 127 14.46 -3.51 -27.20
N ASP A 128 14.92 -4.41 -28.05
CA ASP A 128 16.01 -5.35 -27.79
C ASP A 128 17.31 -4.67 -27.37
N ALA A 129 17.58 -3.45 -27.84
CA ALA A 129 18.81 -2.74 -27.54
C ALA A 129 18.90 -2.26 -26.08
N LEU A 130 17.76 -2.14 -25.41
CA LEU A 130 17.68 -1.69 -24.01
C LEU A 130 17.52 -2.84 -23.02
N ARG A 131 17.34 -4.07 -23.50
CA ARG A 131 17.20 -5.19 -22.58
C ARG A 131 18.54 -5.62 -22.03
N ASP A 132 18.57 -5.78 -20.71
CA ASP A 132 19.74 -6.19 -19.95
C ASP A 132 19.28 -7.03 -18.75
N GLY A 133 19.30 -8.35 -18.91
CA GLY A 133 18.89 -9.26 -17.85
C GLY A 133 19.76 -9.16 -16.59
N ALA A 134 21.05 -8.88 -16.73
CA ALA A 134 21.95 -8.76 -15.58
C ALA A 134 21.64 -7.48 -14.77
N GLY A 135 21.54 -6.35 -15.46
CA GLY A 135 21.13 -5.08 -14.84
C GLY A 135 19.71 -5.13 -14.28
N ALA A 136 18.79 -5.85 -14.92
CA ALA A 136 17.45 -6.06 -14.40
C ALA A 136 17.45 -6.86 -13.09
N ILE A 137 18.26 -7.92 -12.98
CA ILE A 137 18.39 -8.71 -11.75
C ILE A 137 18.96 -7.84 -10.63
N GLU A 138 19.98 -7.04 -10.91
CA GLU A 138 20.61 -6.15 -9.93
C GLU A 138 19.59 -5.16 -9.33
N HIS A 139 18.93 -4.37 -10.20
CA HIS A 139 17.96 -3.37 -9.75
C HIS A 139 16.71 -4.00 -9.13
N GLY A 140 16.23 -5.13 -9.66
CA GLY A 140 15.04 -5.82 -9.14
C GLY A 140 15.28 -6.42 -7.76
N THR A 141 16.47 -7.02 -7.55
CA THR A 141 16.88 -7.57 -6.26
C THR A 141 17.01 -6.46 -5.22
N LYS A 142 17.63 -5.33 -5.57
CA LYS A 142 17.73 -4.15 -4.70
C LYS A 142 16.35 -3.62 -4.28
N ALA A 143 15.39 -3.54 -5.20
CA ALA A 143 14.01 -3.17 -4.88
C ALA A 143 13.33 -4.15 -3.90
N CYS A 144 13.56 -5.45 -4.08
CA CYS A 144 13.06 -6.46 -3.17
C CYS A 144 13.72 -6.38 -1.78
N ASP A 145 15.03 -6.19 -1.71
CA ASP A 145 15.77 -6.05 -0.45
C ASP A 145 15.25 -4.84 0.37
N LEU A 146 15.06 -3.70 -0.28
CA LEU A 146 14.52 -2.48 0.33
C LEU A 146 13.09 -2.66 0.89
N THR A 147 12.33 -3.60 0.33
CA THR A 147 10.97 -3.94 0.80
C THR A 147 10.92 -5.23 1.62
N ASN A 148 12.08 -5.78 2.00
CA ASN A 148 12.20 -7.06 2.69
C ASN A 148 11.46 -8.21 1.99
N TRP A 149 11.43 -8.20 0.65
CA TRP A 149 10.79 -9.21 -0.19
C TRP A 149 9.29 -9.38 0.06
N ARG A 150 8.60 -8.31 0.52
CA ARG A 150 7.15 -8.35 0.82
C ARG A 150 6.27 -7.73 -0.25
N ASN A 151 6.85 -7.01 -1.20
CA ASN A 151 6.09 -6.43 -2.30
C ASN A 151 6.01 -7.40 -3.47
N PHE A 152 4.84 -8.01 -3.67
CA PHE A 152 4.64 -9.01 -4.72
C PHE A 152 4.99 -8.49 -6.12
N ALA A 153 4.75 -7.21 -6.40
CA ALA A 153 5.03 -6.61 -7.72
C ALA A 153 6.54 -6.54 -7.99
N TYR A 154 7.36 -6.36 -6.95
CA TYR A 154 8.81 -6.30 -7.10
C TYR A 154 9.40 -7.70 -7.28
N VAL A 155 8.83 -8.69 -6.58
CA VAL A 155 9.17 -10.11 -6.76
C VAL A 155 8.82 -10.59 -8.18
N ASP A 156 7.68 -10.16 -8.71
CA ASP A 156 7.26 -10.38 -10.10
C ASP A 156 8.22 -9.74 -11.11
N THR A 157 8.73 -8.54 -10.86
CA THR A 157 9.80 -7.93 -11.66
C THR A 157 11.10 -8.74 -11.64
N VAL A 158 11.50 -9.26 -10.48
CA VAL A 158 12.67 -10.15 -10.37
C VAL A 158 12.48 -11.42 -11.20
N ALA A 159 11.27 -12.00 -11.20
CA ALA A 159 10.95 -13.14 -12.06
C ALA A 159 11.13 -12.80 -13.55
N ALA A 160 10.66 -11.63 -13.99
CA ALA A 160 10.86 -11.15 -15.35
C ALA A 160 12.34 -10.94 -15.69
N ALA A 161 13.12 -10.41 -14.75
CA ALA A 161 14.56 -10.20 -14.92
C ALA A 161 15.34 -11.51 -15.10
N TYR A 162 15.03 -12.54 -14.29
CA TYR A 162 15.61 -13.88 -14.46
C TYR A 162 15.21 -14.51 -15.79
N ALA A 163 13.97 -14.32 -16.24
CA ALA A 163 13.52 -14.78 -17.55
C ALA A 163 14.29 -14.10 -18.69
N GLU A 164 14.60 -12.81 -18.57
CA GLU A 164 15.42 -12.09 -19.55
C GLU A 164 16.86 -12.60 -19.58
N ALA A 165 17.44 -12.92 -18.42
CA ALA A 165 18.76 -13.54 -18.32
C ALA A 165 18.81 -14.99 -18.82
N GLY A 166 17.65 -15.59 -19.17
CA GLY A 166 17.53 -16.98 -19.62
C GLY A 166 17.49 -18.02 -18.49
N ASP A 167 17.51 -17.59 -17.23
CA ASP A 167 17.34 -18.46 -16.07
C ASP A 167 15.85 -18.62 -15.75
N PHE A 168 15.19 -19.45 -16.57
CA PHE A 168 13.77 -19.71 -16.44
C PHE A 168 13.41 -20.52 -15.18
N GLU A 169 14.36 -21.27 -14.61
CA GLU A 169 14.15 -21.99 -13.35
C GLU A 169 13.93 -21.00 -12.21
N SER A 170 14.82 -20.01 -12.07
CA SER A 170 14.66 -18.92 -11.12
C SER A 170 13.43 -18.07 -11.43
N ALA A 171 13.16 -17.78 -12.71
CA ALA A 171 11.97 -17.01 -13.09
C ALA A 171 10.66 -17.67 -12.64
N VAL A 172 10.53 -18.99 -12.84
CA VAL A 172 9.34 -19.76 -12.39
C VAL A 172 9.22 -19.71 -10.87
N LYS A 173 10.32 -19.96 -10.15
CA LYS A 173 10.34 -19.91 -8.69
C LYS A 173 9.84 -18.56 -8.17
N TRP A 174 10.43 -17.45 -8.63
CA TRP A 174 10.06 -16.12 -8.14
C TRP A 174 8.65 -15.70 -8.56
N GLN A 175 8.20 -16.12 -9.75
CA GLN A 175 6.84 -15.84 -10.17
C GLN A 175 5.80 -16.59 -9.31
N GLU A 176 6.10 -17.81 -8.88
CA GLU A 176 5.26 -18.55 -7.93
C GLU A 176 5.18 -17.82 -6.58
N GLU A 177 6.30 -17.32 -6.05
CA GLU A 177 6.27 -16.52 -4.81
C GLU A 177 5.51 -15.20 -4.96
N ALA A 178 5.61 -14.55 -6.12
CA ALA A 178 4.81 -13.35 -6.40
C ALA A 178 3.31 -13.65 -6.41
N ILE A 179 2.90 -14.84 -6.88
CA ILE A 179 1.49 -15.28 -6.86
C ILE A 179 1.03 -15.53 -5.43
N ASP A 180 1.88 -16.12 -4.58
CA ASP A 180 1.55 -16.43 -3.19
C ASP A 180 1.48 -15.17 -2.31
N LEU A 181 2.27 -14.14 -2.62
CA LEU A 181 2.23 -12.83 -1.96
C LEU A 181 1.09 -11.94 -2.47
N GLY A 182 0.70 -12.08 -3.74
CA GLY A 182 -0.30 -11.25 -4.41
C GLY A 182 -1.73 -11.61 -4.03
N ASP A 183 -2.65 -10.64 -4.19
CA ASP A 183 -4.07 -10.90 -4.01
C ASP A 183 -4.74 -11.42 -5.29
N SER A 184 -6.05 -11.67 -5.22
CA SER A 184 -6.82 -12.19 -6.35
C SER A 184 -6.88 -11.24 -7.56
N TYR A 185 -6.64 -9.94 -7.38
CA TYR A 185 -6.74 -8.95 -8.46
C TYR A 185 -5.62 -9.15 -9.48
N TYR A 186 -4.38 -9.36 -9.02
CA TYR A 186 -3.21 -9.53 -9.89
C TYR A 186 -2.98 -10.97 -10.36
N ALA A 187 -3.67 -11.94 -9.77
CA ALA A 187 -3.43 -13.37 -9.98
C ALA A 187 -3.52 -13.82 -11.46
N GLN A 188 -4.34 -13.16 -12.28
CA GLN A 188 -4.46 -13.51 -13.70
C GLN A 188 -3.19 -13.17 -14.49
N ASP A 189 -2.66 -11.95 -14.29
CA ASP A 189 -1.46 -11.46 -14.99
C ASP A 189 -0.23 -12.24 -14.57
N LEU A 190 -0.04 -12.45 -13.27
CA LEU A 190 1.06 -13.23 -12.71
C LEU A 190 1.06 -14.67 -13.25
N ARG A 191 -0.11 -15.32 -13.28
CA ARG A 191 -0.25 -16.67 -13.88
C ARG A 191 -0.01 -16.69 -15.38
N ARG A 192 -0.30 -15.60 -16.10
CA ARG A 192 0.02 -15.51 -17.54
C ARG A 192 1.53 -15.50 -17.73
N ARG A 193 2.26 -14.69 -16.96
CA ARG A 193 3.73 -14.64 -17.01
C ARG A 193 4.36 -15.96 -16.57
N LEU A 194 3.82 -16.60 -15.53
CA LEU A 194 4.24 -17.94 -15.12
C LEU A 194 4.18 -18.97 -16.27
N ARG A 195 3.10 -18.94 -17.07
CA ARG A 195 3.00 -19.83 -18.25
C ARG A 195 4.06 -19.54 -19.31
N LEU A 196 4.44 -18.27 -19.49
CA LEU A 196 5.53 -17.91 -20.41
C LEU A 196 6.86 -18.46 -19.90
N TYR A 197 7.16 -18.28 -18.61
CA TYR A 197 8.41 -18.73 -18.01
C TYR A 197 8.52 -20.26 -17.99
N LYS A 198 7.42 -20.97 -17.70
CA LYS A 198 7.36 -22.45 -17.82
C LYS A 198 7.58 -22.95 -19.26
N ALA A 199 7.35 -22.10 -20.26
CA ALA A 199 7.59 -22.39 -21.67
C ALA A 199 8.94 -21.85 -22.17
N ASN A 200 9.83 -21.39 -21.27
CA ASN A 200 11.11 -20.75 -21.58
C ASN A 200 10.97 -19.52 -22.51
N LYS A 201 9.92 -18.73 -22.30
CA LYS A 201 9.67 -17.49 -23.04
C LYS A 201 9.67 -16.30 -22.08
N PRO A 202 10.49 -15.26 -22.31
CA PRO A 202 10.45 -14.06 -21.49
C PRO A 202 9.18 -13.25 -21.78
N TYR A 203 8.80 -12.38 -20.84
CA TYR A 203 7.69 -11.47 -21.01
C TYR A 203 8.18 -10.17 -21.68
N ARG A 204 7.35 -9.60 -22.56
CA ARG A 204 7.58 -8.30 -23.18
C ARG A 204 6.37 -7.40 -22.93
N GLU A 205 6.62 -6.16 -22.52
CA GLU A 205 5.59 -5.13 -22.46
C GLU A 205 4.94 -5.01 -23.86
N GLY A 206 3.62 -4.90 -23.95
CA GLY A 206 2.91 -4.88 -25.25
C GLY A 206 2.80 -6.22 -25.99
N ALA A 207 3.30 -7.33 -25.45
CA ALA A 207 3.01 -8.66 -26.01
C ALA A 207 1.48 -8.90 -25.98
N PRO A 208 0.86 -9.32 -27.11
CA PRO A 208 -0.58 -9.54 -27.14
C PRO A 208 -0.98 -10.63 -26.13
N PRO A 209 -2.16 -10.52 -25.51
CA PRO A 209 -2.66 -11.58 -24.65
C PRO A 209 -2.69 -12.90 -25.45
N PHE A 210 -2.09 -13.96 -24.88
CA PHE A 210 -1.96 -15.30 -25.49
C PHE A 210 -3.32 -15.98 -25.80
N THR A 211 -4.44 -15.29 -25.59
CA THR A 211 -5.78 -15.75 -25.95
C THR A 211 -5.93 -16.02 -27.45
N LYS A 212 -5.11 -15.42 -28.32
CA LYS A 212 -5.17 -15.69 -29.77
C LYS A 212 -4.46 -16.99 -30.19
N THR A 213 -3.45 -17.43 -29.43
CA THR A 213 -2.59 -18.57 -29.80
C THR A 213 -2.95 -19.86 -29.09
N ILE A 214 -3.62 -19.83 -27.93
CA ILE A 214 -4.14 -21.06 -27.29
C ILE A 214 -5.15 -21.77 -28.20
N GLU A 215 -6.05 -21.04 -28.86
CA GLU A 215 -7.06 -21.67 -29.72
C GLU A 215 -6.44 -22.36 -30.94
N GLU A 216 -5.37 -21.79 -31.50
CA GLU A 216 -4.64 -22.36 -32.65
C GLU A 216 -3.72 -23.52 -32.23
N ASP A 217 -3.03 -23.41 -31.09
CA ASP A 217 -2.13 -24.45 -30.59
C ASP A 217 -2.89 -25.66 -30.02
N VAL A 218 -4.06 -25.45 -29.40
CA VAL A 218 -4.94 -26.53 -28.92
C VAL A 218 -5.62 -27.23 -30.08
N ALA A 219 -5.96 -26.51 -31.16
CA ALA A 219 -6.50 -27.12 -32.38
C ALA A 219 -5.45 -27.95 -33.13
N ALA A 220 -4.17 -27.56 -33.11
CA ALA A 220 -3.07 -28.29 -33.75
C ALA A 220 -2.59 -29.54 -32.97
N GLN A 221 -2.93 -29.64 -31.68
CA GLN A 221 -2.48 -30.73 -30.80
C GLN A 221 -3.57 -31.77 -30.49
N GLN A 222 -4.80 -31.60 -31.00
CA GLN A 222 -5.80 -32.65 -30.93
C GLN A 222 -5.51 -33.71 -32.01
N PRO A 223 -5.17 -34.97 -31.64
CA PRO A 223 -5.14 -36.04 -32.61
C PRO A 223 -6.55 -36.21 -33.17
N HIS A 224 -6.67 -36.23 -34.50
CA HIS A 224 -7.91 -36.46 -35.23
C HIS A 224 -8.67 -37.63 -34.61
N ARG A 225 -9.73 -37.33 -33.85
CA ARG A 225 -10.73 -38.33 -33.48
C ARG A 225 -11.59 -38.53 -34.70
N GLU A 226 -11.19 -39.45 -35.56
CA GLU A 226 -12.03 -39.95 -36.64
C GLU A 226 -13.36 -40.39 -36.03
N THR A 227 -14.42 -39.69 -36.40
CA THR A 227 -15.78 -40.14 -36.18
C THR A 227 -16.01 -41.32 -37.12
N GLU A 228 -15.64 -42.52 -36.68
CA GLU A 228 -16.15 -43.74 -37.30
C GLU A 228 -17.64 -43.85 -37.03
N THR A 229 -18.40 -43.54 -38.07
CA THR A 229 -19.78 -43.97 -38.26
C THR A 229 -19.85 -45.49 -38.15
N SER A 230 -20.39 -46.00 -37.04
CA SER A 230 -20.77 -47.40 -36.91
C SER A 230 -22.02 -47.67 -37.76
N SER A 231 -21.80 -48.06 -39.01
CA SER A 231 -22.73 -48.86 -39.80
C SER A 231 -22.16 -50.27 -39.88
N ALA A 232 -22.66 -51.17 -39.05
CA ALA A 232 -22.28 -52.59 -39.08
C ALA A 232 -22.96 -53.31 -40.26
N PRO A 233 -22.22 -54.08 -41.08
CA PRO A 233 -22.81 -54.99 -42.06
C PRO A 233 -23.01 -56.40 -41.46
N ALA A 234 -23.93 -57.13 -42.10
CA ALA A 234 -24.24 -58.53 -41.87
C ALA A 234 -23.01 -59.45 -41.98
N ASN A 235 -22.98 -60.48 -41.13
CA ASN A 235 -22.10 -61.63 -41.33
C ASN A 235 -22.94 -62.92 -41.29
N GLU A 236 -23.11 -63.51 -42.47
CA GLU A 236 -23.47 -64.91 -42.70
C GLU A 236 -22.18 -65.73 -42.80
N SER A 237 -22.13 -66.88 -42.10
CA SER A 237 -21.57 -68.19 -42.50
C SER A 237 -21.11 -68.94 -41.24
N GLU A 238 -21.87 -69.99 -40.88
CA GLU A 238 -21.50 -71.42 -41.00
C GLU A 238 -20.76 -71.89 -39.72
N GLU A 239 -21.14 -72.98 -39.05
CA GLU A 239 -21.17 -74.34 -39.60
C GLU A 239 -21.93 -75.35 -38.69
N SER A 240 -22.49 -76.37 -39.35
CA SER A 240 -22.61 -77.77 -38.91
C SER A 240 -23.69 -78.19 -37.89
N SER A 241 -24.75 -78.84 -38.38
CA SER A 241 -24.91 -80.29 -38.18
C SER A 241 -26.04 -80.87 -39.04
N SER A 242 -25.63 -81.77 -39.93
CA SER A 242 -26.45 -82.60 -40.83
C SER A 242 -27.13 -83.75 -40.06
N SER A 243 -28.41 -84.01 -40.34
CA SER A 243 -29.02 -85.31 -40.11
C SER A 243 -30.04 -85.65 -41.20
N HIS A 244 -29.64 -86.48 -42.16
CA HIS A 244 -30.56 -87.32 -42.91
C HIS A 244 -29.89 -88.66 -43.25
N GLN A 245 -30.43 -89.74 -42.69
CA GLN A 245 -30.17 -91.12 -43.15
C GLN A 245 -30.87 -91.35 -44.50
N PRO A 246 -30.38 -92.35 -45.25
CA PRO A 246 -31.26 -93.22 -46.03
C PRO A 246 -31.15 -94.69 -45.56
N SER A 247 -32.24 -95.41 -45.78
CA SER A 247 -32.48 -96.83 -45.49
C SER A 247 -31.84 -97.80 -46.49
N ASN A 248 -31.33 -98.95 -46.04
CA ASN A 248 -31.65 -100.28 -46.61
C ASN A 248 -31.09 -101.46 -45.80
N GLU A 249 -31.89 -102.55 -45.83
CA GLU A 249 -31.77 -103.91 -45.25
C GLU A 249 -32.07 -104.12 -43.76
#